data_AF-A0A953N078-F1
#
_entry.id   AF-A0A953N078-F1
#
_cell.length_a   1.000
_cell.length_b   1.000
_cell.length_c   1.000
_cell.angle_alpha   90.00
_cell.angle_beta   90.00
_cell.angle_gamma   90.00
#
_symmetry.space_group_name_H-M   'P 1'
#
loop_
_entity.id
_entity.type
_entity.pdbx_description
1 polymer ?
#
loop_
_entity_poly.entity_id
_entity_poly.type
_entity_poly.pdbx_seq_one_letter_code
_entity_poly.pdbx_strand_id
1 'polypeptide(L)'
;MRISLLILVLALLGVSQSASAFRLRLNGLVTEHGSQQPMASARVRIYKDGSLQRVQRTNMTGKYTHLLENGGSYVIRVDAPGYQGKCITIDTHGMEWEGDRRVSELEVEMRLPARRAEIDLSYFDLPMGMAFFEPATGLTRWSMTYERTVMLKARELMANYDRRYAEHMQPTVEERVQLGEYLVLHRR
;
A
#
# COMPACT_ATOMS: atom_id res chain seq x y z
N MET A 1 53.71 -29.78 15.21
CA MET A 1 53.50 -28.90 14.03
C MET A 1 52.31 -29.26 13.14
N ARG A 2 51.84 -30.52 13.04
CA ARG A 2 50.70 -30.88 12.17
C ARG A 2 49.31 -30.52 12.74
N ILE A 3 49.14 -30.54 14.07
CA ILE A 3 47.88 -30.21 14.75
C ILE A 3 47.59 -28.69 14.73
N SER A 4 48.63 -27.85 14.82
CA SER A 4 48.50 -26.38 14.76
C SER A 4 48.01 -25.87 13.40
N LEU A 5 48.30 -26.59 12.31
CA LEU A 5 47.83 -26.23 10.97
C LEU A 5 46.32 -26.51 10.81
N LEU A 6 45.81 -27.55 11.46
CA LEU A 6 44.39 -27.95 11.38
C LEU A 6 43.47 -26.97 12.11
N ILE A 7 43.93 -26.42 13.24
CA ILE A 7 43.19 -25.42 14.04
C ILE A 7 43.12 -24.08 13.29
N LEU A 8 44.17 -23.71 12.56
CA LEU A 8 44.20 -22.48 11.76
C LEU A 8 43.20 -22.54 10.59
N VAL A 9 43.09 -23.69 9.91
CA VAL A 9 42.15 -23.89 8.79
C VAL A 9 40.69 -23.87 9.26
N LEU A 10 40.39 -24.39 10.46
CA LEU A 10 39.04 -24.34 11.03
C LEU A 10 38.60 -22.92 11.43
N ALA A 11 39.55 -22.05 11.82
CA ALA A 11 39.27 -20.66 12.19
C ALA A 11 38.96 -19.77 10.96
N LEU A 12 39.49 -20.10 9.78
CA LEU A 12 39.23 -19.38 8.52
C LEU A 12 37.86 -19.68 7.90
N LEU A 13 37.20 -20.78 8.29
CA LEU A 13 35.87 -21.17 7.80
C LEU A 13 34.71 -20.50 8.57
N GLY A 14 35.01 -19.73 9.63
CA GLY A 14 34.01 -19.11 10.50
C GLY A 14 33.56 -17.70 10.08
N VAL A 15 34.07 -17.14 8.98
CA VAL A 15 33.60 -15.84 8.50
C VAL A 15 32.30 -16.06 7.73
N SER A 16 31.18 -16.11 8.46
CA SER A 16 29.85 -15.94 7.87
C SER A 16 29.78 -14.55 7.23
N GLN A 17 30.08 -14.49 5.93
CA GLN A 17 29.92 -13.28 5.14
C GLN A 17 28.42 -13.01 5.00
N SER A 18 27.90 -12.16 5.86
CA SER A 18 26.53 -11.67 5.74
C SER A 18 26.49 -10.67 4.57
N ALA A 19 25.96 -11.09 3.42
CA ALA A 19 25.56 -10.18 2.36
C ALA A 19 24.58 -9.12 2.93
N SER A 20 24.74 -7.85 2.52
CA SER A 20 23.92 -6.75 3.02
C SER A 20 23.71 -5.72 1.92
N ALA A 21 22.48 -5.60 1.42
CA ALA A 21 22.06 -4.60 0.44
C ALA A 21 21.04 -3.61 1.01
N PHE A 22 20.66 -2.60 0.22
CA PHE A 22 19.57 -1.71 0.60
C PHE A 22 18.32 -2.52 0.89
N ARG A 23 17.55 -2.06 1.89
CA ARG A 23 16.20 -2.54 2.14
C ARG A 23 15.19 -1.47 1.80
N LEU A 24 13.95 -1.87 1.52
CA LEU A 24 12.87 -0.94 1.24
C LEU A 24 11.96 -0.77 2.44
N ARG A 25 11.82 0.46 2.93
CA ARG A 25 10.77 0.85 3.87
C ARG A 25 9.56 1.35 3.10
N LEU A 26 8.46 0.63 3.21
CA LEU A 26 7.16 1.07 2.74
C LEU A 26 6.51 1.95 3.80
N ASN A 27 6.22 3.19 3.43
CA ASN A 27 5.44 4.16 4.20
C ASN A 27 4.10 4.36 3.50
N GLY A 28 3.03 3.86 4.10
CA GLY A 28 1.70 3.94 3.52
C GLY A 28 0.80 4.94 4.24
N LEU A 29 -0.05 5.62 3.46
CA LEU A 29 -1.17 6.44 3.94
C LEU A 29 -2.48 5.85 3.39
N VAL A 30 -3.46 5.66 4.26
CA VAL A 30 -4.79 5.17 3.89
C VAL A 30 -5.81 6.25 4.18
N THR A 31 -6.57 6.63 3.16
CA THR A 31 -7.59 7.68 3.21
C THR A 31 -8.89 7.18 2.60
N GLU A 32 -10.00 7.78 3.02
CA GLU A 32 -11.29 7.58 2.37
C GLU A 32 -11.32 8.36 1.05
N HIS A 33 -11.87 7.75 -0.02
CA HIS A 33 -11.78 8.32 -1.37
C HIS A 33 -12.48 9.68 -1.53
N GLY A 34 -13.71 9.83 -1.04
CA GLY A 34 -14.51 11.05 -1.26
C GLY A 34 -14.07 12.25 -0.42
N SER A 35 -13.93 12.04 0.89
CA SER A 35 -13.57 13.03 1.89
C SER A 35 -12.06 13.25 2.05
N GLN A 36 -11.24 12.31 1.55
CA GLN A 36 -9.79 12.27 1.76
C GLN A 36 -9.36 12.21 3.23
N GLN A 37 -10.28 11.91 4.15
CA GLN A 37 -9.97 11.79 5.56
C GLN A 37 -9.09 10.57 5.83
N PRO A 38 -8.05 10.68 6.66
CA PRO A 38 -7.24 9.53 7.05
C PRO A 38 -8.05 8.45 7.76
N MET A 39 -7.83 7.21 7.38
CA MET A 39 -8.56 6.06 7.93
C MET A 39 -7.75 5.38 9.02
N ALA A 40 -8.09 5.67 10.28
CA ALA A 40 -7.54 4.97 11.42
C ALA A 40 -8.01 3.51 11.47
N SER A 41 -7.15 2.62 11.99
CA SER A 41 -7.46 1.20 12.18
C SER A 41 -7.80 0.40 10.91
N ALA A 42 -7.54 0.95 9.71
CA ALA A 42 -7.60 0.17 8.47
C ALA A 42 -6.63 -1.01 8.56
N ARG A 43 -7.07 -2.19 8.12
CA ARG A 43 -6.29 -3.42 8.21
C ARG A 43 -5.34 -3.49 7.02
N VAL A 44 -4.06 -3.66 7.32
CA VAL A 44 -2.98 -3.84 6.34
C VAL A 44 -2.46 -5.27 6.47
N ARG A 45 -2.51 -6.02 5.38
CA ARG A 45 -1.98 -7.39 5.28
C ARG A 45 -0.83 -7.41 4.28
N ILE A 46 0.28 -8.00 4.71
CA ILE A 46 1.52 -8.07 3.93
C ILE A 46 1.81 -9.54 3.69
N TYR A 47 1.79 -9.91 2.42
CA TYR A 47 2.16 -11.24 1.96
C TYR A 47 3.54 -11.16 1.32
N LYS A 48 4.37 -12.19 1.55
CA LYS A 48 5.65 -12.41 0.87
C LYS A 48 5.57 -13.82 0.27
N ASP A 49 5.77 -13.91 -1.04
CA ASP A 49 5.78 -15.17 -1.78
C ASP A 49 4.50 -16.00 -1.54
N GLY A 50 3.36 -15.31 -1.53
CA GLY A 50 2.04 -15.90 -1.30
C GLY A 50 1.70 -16.19 0.17
N SER A 51 2.66 -16.15 1.09
CA SER A 51 2.47 -16.43 2.51
C SER A 51 2.24 -15.14 3.31
N LEU A 52 1.25 -15.15 4.21
CA LEU A 52 0.96 -14.01 5.09
C LEU A 52 2.09 -13.81 6.09
N GLN A 53 2.80 -12.68 6.02
CA GLN A 53 3.90 -12.34 6.92
C GLN A 53 3.44 -11.47 8.08
N ARG A 54 2.52 -10.55 7.82
CA ARG A 54 2.08 -9.58 8.81
C ARG A 54 0.65 -9.11 8.60
N VAL A 55 -0.03 -8.90 9.72
CA VAL A 55 -1.28 -8.13 9.82
C VAL A 55 -1.02 -6.98 10.77
N GLN A 56 -1.31 -5.76 10.32
CA GLN A 56 -1.20 -4.56 11.15
C GLN A 56 -2.37 -3.62 10.88
N ARG A 57 -2.48 -2.57 11.70
CA ARG A 57 -3.49 -1.52 11.55
C ARG A 57 -2.83 -0.17 11.33
N THR A 58 -3.49 0.69 10.57
CA THR A 58 -3.08 2.09 10.46
C THR A 58 -3.28 2.83 11.79
N ASN A 59 -2.44 3.83 12.03
CA ASN A 59 -2.56 4.70 13.21
C ASN A 59 -3.68 5.74 13.04
N MET A 60 -3.82 6.66 14.02
CA MET A 60 -4.84 7.73 13.99
C MET A 60 -4.72 8.69 12.80
N THR A 61 -3.55 8.77 12.15
CA THR A 61 -3.32 9.60 10.96
C THR A 61 -3.40 8.79 9.66
N GLY A 62 -3.96 7.57 9.71
CA GLY A 62 -4.12 6.69 8.56
C GLY A 62 -2.81 6.08 8.06
N LYS A 63 -1.69 6.24 8.78
CA LYS A 63 -0.37 5.82 8.34
C LYS A 63 -0.01 4.41 8.82
N TYR A 64 0.81 3.73 8.04
CA TYR A 64 1.50 2.49 8.41
C TYR A 64 2.91 2.46 7.84
N THR A 65 3.81 1.73 8.49
CA THR A 65 5.18 1.52 7.99
C THR A 65 5.53 0.04 8.06
N HIS A 66 6.30 -0.44 7.08
CA HIS A 66 6.85 -1.78 7.10
C HIS A 66 8.20 -1.83 6.38
N LEU A 67 9.15 -2.57 6.93
CA LEU A 67 10.44 -2.82 6.28
C LEU A 67 10.36 -4.14 5.52
N LEU A 68 10.55 -4.08 4.21
CA LEU A 68 10.58 -5.26 3.33
C LEU A 68 11.98 -5.85 3.32
N GLU A 69 12.03 -7.17 3.32
CA GLU A 69 13.25 -7.92 3.07
C GLU A 69 13.47 -7.98 1.55
N ASN A 70 14.73 -8.16 1.16
CA ASN A 70 15.08 -8.38 -0.23
C ASN A 70 14.74 -9.81 -0.68
N GLY A 71 14.71 -10.00 -1.99
CA GLY A 71 14.48 -11.32 -2.60
C GLY A 71 13.09 -11.86 -2.33
N GLY A 72 12.06 -11.01 -2.35
CA GLY A 72 10.67 -11.43 -2.17
C GLY A 72 9.72 -10.72 -3.13
N SER A 73 8.63 -11.41 -3.47
CA SER A 73 7.49 -10.81 -4.16
C SER A 73 6.38 -10.53 -3.16
N TYR A 74 6.10 -9.25 -2.95
CA TYR A 74 5.16 -8.78 -1.94
C TYR A 74 3.80 -8.40 -2.51
N VAL A 75 2.75 -8.71 -1.75
CA VAL A 75 1.40 -8.15 -1.94
C VAL A 75 1.01 -7.39 -0.68
N ILE A 76 0.77 -6.08 -0.83
CA ILE A 76 0.32 -5.22 0.26
C ILE A 76 -1.16 -4.94 0.05
N ARG A 77 -2.00 -5.51 0.90
CA ARG A 77 -3.47 -5.36 0.80
C ARG A 77 -3.99 -4.55 1.97
N VAL A 78 -4.81 -3.56 1.67
CA VAL A 78 -5.45 -2.70 2.67
C VAL A 78 -6.96 -2.84 2.54
N ASP A 79 -7.63 -3.01 3.67
CA ASP A 79 -9.09 -3.08 3.74
C ASP A 79 -9.61 -2.41 5.03
N ALA A 80 -10.85 -1.93 4.96
CA ALA A 80 -11.55 -1.34 6.10
C ALA A 80 -13.05 -1.69 6.03
N PRO A 81 -13.74 -1.85 7.18
CA PRO A 81 -15.18 -2.14 7.19
C PRO A 81 -15.98 -1.09 6.42
N GLY A 82 -16.87 -1.53 5.52
CA GLY A 82 -17.67 -0.63 4.69
C GLY A 82 -16.96 -0.08 3.45
N TYR A 83 -15.69 -0.40 3.21
CA TYR A 83 -14.91 0.10 2.08
C TYR A 83 -14.41 -1.03 1.17
N GLN A 84 -14.26 -0.74 -0.12
CA GLN A 84 -13.58 -1.63 -1.04
C GLN A 84 -12.07 -1.55 -0.79
N GLY A 85 -11.47 -2.70 -0.49
CA GLY A 85 -10.04 -2.80 -0.29
C GLY A 85 -9.27 -2.64 -1.60
N LYS A 86 -7.99 -2.28 -1.48
CA LYS A 86 -7.06 -2.17 -2.59
C LYS A 86 -5.77 -2.92 -2.26
N CYS A 87 -4.99 -3.23 -3.28
CA CYS A 87 -3.65 -3.76 -3.07
C CYS A 87 -2.64 -3.20 -4.07
N ILE A 88 -1.36 -3.34 -3.74
CA ILE A 88 -0.24 -3.15 -4.67
C ILE A 88 0.69 -4.36 -4.59
N THR A 89 1.55 -4.49 -5.60
CA THR A 89 2.63 -5.47 -5.62
C THR A 89 3.98 -4.78 -5.62
N ILE A 90 4.94 -5.35 -4.90
CA ILE A 90 6.32 -4.87 -4.84
C ILE A 90 7.24 -6.07 -4.99
N ASP A 91 8.08 -6.08 -5.99
CA ASP A 91 9.15 -7.08 -6.14
C ASP A 91 10.46 -6.50 -5.61
N THR A 92 11.14 -7.24 -4.72
CA THR A 92 12.42 -6.84 -4.12
C THR A 92 13.58 -7.75 -4.55
N HIS A 93 13.43 -8.51 -5.63
CA HIS A 93 14.53 -9.26 -6.22
C HIS A 93 15.50 -8.33 -6.96
N GLY A 94 16.78 -8.66 -6.89
CA GLY A 94 17.82 -7.93 -7.59
C GLY A 94 19.20 -8.30 -7.07
N MET A 95 20.21 -7.58 -7.51
CA MET A 95 21.57 -7.81 -7.06
C MET A 95 21.78 -7.19 -5.68
N GLU A 96 22.65 -7.82 -4.88
CA GLU A 96 23.06 -7.30 -3.58
C GLU A 96 24.57 -7.06 -3.59
N TRP A 97 25.00 -5.85 -3.23
CA TRP A 97 26.42 -5.52 -3.06
C TRP A 97 26.83 -5.59 -1.59
N GLU A 98 28.11 -5.79 -1.31
CA GLU A 98 28.60 -5.89 0.07
C GLU A 98 28.62 -4.52 0.77
N GLY A 99 28.27 -4.51 2.06
CA GLY A 99 28.51 -3.38 2.98
C GLY A 99 27.41 -2.31 3.06
N ASP A 100 26.31 -2.41 2.29
CA ASP A 100 25.26 -1.41 2.34
C ASP A 100 24.11 -1.81 3.28
N ARG A 101 23.82 -0.97 4.27
CA ARG A 101 22.74 -1.15 5.25
C ARG A 101 21.68 -0.06 5.16
N ARG A 102 21.74 0.76 4.11
CA ARG A 102 20.81 1.87 3.91
C ARG A 102 19.41 1.35 3.68
N VAL A 103 18.46 2.24 3.95
CA VAL A 103 17.05 1.99 3.76
C VAL A 103 16.52 3.04 2.81
N SER A 104 16.04 2.59 1.66
CA SER A 104 15.26 3.43 0.75
C SER A 104 13.83 3.51 1.26
N GLU A 105 13.15 4.62 0.97
CA GLU A 105 11.76 4.81 1.36
C GLU A 105 10.87 4.85 0.13
N LEU A 106 9.74 4.15 0.21
CA LEU A 106 8.67 4.20 -0.77
C LEU A 106 7.40 4.70 -0.08
N GLU A 107 6.88 5.82 -0.56
CA GLU A 107 5.61 6.37 -0.11
C GLU A 107 4.46 5.89 -1.01
N VAL A 108 3.37 5.43 -0.41
CA VAL A 108 2.18 4.97 -1.13
C VAL A 108 0.93 5.51 -0.46
N GLU A 109 0.08 6.18 -1.23
CA GLU A 109 -1.28 6.53 -0.80
C GLU A 109 -2.30 5.52 -1.34
N MET A 110 -3.16 5.00 -0.47
CA MET A 110 -4.29 4.14 -0.84
C MET A 110 -5.61 4.81 -0.44
N ARG A 111 -6.35 5.25 -1.46
CA ARG A 111 -7.70 5.81 -1.29
C ARG A 111 -8.75 4.72 -1.45
N LEU A 112 -9.50 4.44 -0.38
CA LEU A 112 -10.52 3.40 -0.36
C LEU A 112 -11.91 3.99 -0.64
N PRO A 113 -12.60 3.57 -1.72
CA PRO A 113 -13.99 3.97 -1.93
C PRO A 113 -14.93 3.17 -1.03
N ALA A 114 -16.02 3.80 -0.58
CA ALA A 114 -17.06 3.12 0.18
C ALA A 114 -17.71 2.04 -0.69
N ARG A 115 -18.07 0.90 -0.10
CA ARG A 115 -18.85 -0.13 -0.81
C ARG A 115 -20.23 0.40 -1.10
N ARG A 116 -20.70 0.18 -2.32
CA ARG A 116 -22.05 0.50 -2.78
C ARG A 116 -22.61 -0.73 -3.47
N ALA A 117 -23.87 -1.08 -3.17
CA ALA A 117 -24.49 -2.27 -3.76
C ALA A 117 -24.70 -2.11 -5.27
N GLU A 118 -24.88 -0.89 -5.77
CA GLU A 118 -25.13 -0.62 -7.19
C GLU A 118 -23.86 -0.58 -8.06
N ILE A 119 -22.67 -0.62 -7.46
CA ILE A 119 -21.40 -0.46 -8.18
C ILE A 119 -20.48 -1.64 -7.89
N ASP A 120 -20.17 -2.41 -8.93
CA ASP A 120 -19.17 -3.46 -8.83
C ASP A 120 -17.77 -2.87 -8.74
N LEU A 121 -17.19 -2.94 -7.55
CA LEU A 121 -15.84 -2.47 -7.25
C LEU A 121 -14.81 -3.62 -7.21
N SER A 122 -15.17 -4.82 -7.66
CA SER A 122 -14.28 -6.00 -7.67
C SER A 122 -13.02 -5.81 -8.52
N TYR A 123 -13.02 -4.87 -9.48
CA TYR A 123 -11.82 -4.52 -10.24
C TYR A 123 -10.65 -4.08 -9.33
N PHE A 124 -10.93 -3.55 -8.14
CA PHE A 124 -9.93 -3.17 -7.14
C PHE A 124 -9.30 -4.36 -6.39
N ASP A 125 -9.76 -5.58 -6.63
CA ASP A 125 -9.10 -6.79 -6.13
C ASP A 125 -7.80 -7.10 -6.89
N LEU A 126 -7.64 -6.51 -8.09
CA LEU A 126 -6.37 -6.47 -8.83
C LEU A 126 -5.40 -5.48 -8.16
N PRO A 127 -4.07 -5.68 -8.29
CA PRO A 127 -3.10 -4.68 -7.87
C PRO A 127 -3.30 -3.34 -8.58
N MET A 128 -3.38 -2.26 -7.82
CA MET A 128 -3.49 -0.89 -8.34
C MET A 128 -2.14 -0.28 -8.73
N GLY A 129 -1.06 -1.00 -8.45
CA GLY A 129 0.30 -0.62 -8.79
C GLY A 129 1.22 -1.82 -8.65
N MET A 130 2.28 -1.80 -9.44
CA MET A 130 3.34 -2.81 -9.43
C MET A 130 4.68 -2.09 -9.42
N ALA A 131 5.44 -2.26 -8.35
CA ALA A 131 6.75 -1.67 -8.17
C ALA A 131 7.85 -2.74 -8.21
N PHE A 132 9.02 -2.35 -8.67
CA PHE A 132 10.26 -3.13 -8.66
C PHE A 132 11.32 -2.35 -7.90
N PHE A 133 11.87 -2.94 -6.85
CA PHE A 133 12.94 -2.38 -6.05
C PHE A 133 14.25 -3.09 -6.38
N GLU A 134 15.29 -2.32 -6.70
CA GLU A 134 16.63 -2.84 -6.96
C GLU A 134 17.52 -2.67 -5.72
N PRO A 135 17.80 -3.74 -4.95
CA PRO A 135 18.58 -3.64 -3.72
C PRO A 135 20.00 -3.11 -3.92
N ALA A 136 20.58 -3.33 -5.10
CA ALA A 136 21.91 -2.86 -5.47
C ALA A 136 22.02 -1.33 -5.50
N THR A 137 20.94 -0.64 -5.90
CA THR A 137 20.94 0.81 -6.13
C THR A 137 20.05 1.56 -5.15
N GLY A 138 19.16 0.85 -4.46
CA GLY A 138 18.11 1.44 -3.63
C GLY A 138 16.99 2.09 -4.43
N LEU A 139 16.95 1.94 -5.76
CA LEU A 139 15.95 2.58 -6.63
C LEU A 139 14.67 1.74 -6.70
N THR A 140 13.52 2.43 -6.65
CA THR A 140 12.21 1.83 -6.90
C THR A 140 11.64 2.35 -8.22
N ARG A 141 11.08 1.45 -9.03
CA ARG A 141 10.51 1.74 -10.35
C ARG A 141 9.10 1.22 -10.42
N TRP A 142 8.17 2.02 -10.89
CA TRP A 142 6.81 1.57 -11.17
C TRP A 142 6.67 0.97 -12.58
N SER A 143 5.83 -0.03 -12.73
CA SER A 143 5.56 -0.70 -14.00
C SER A 143 4.62 0.13 -14.87
N MET A 144 5.18 1.00 -15.72
CA MET A 144 4.38 1.84 -16.64
C MET A 144 3.48 1.02 -17.57
N THR A 145 3.93 -0.17 -18.00
CA THR A 145 3.15 -1.07 -18.86
C THR A 145 1.92 -1.61 -18.14
N TYR A 146 2.09 -2.04 -16.88
CA TYR A 146 1.00 -2.50 -16.05
C TYR A 146 0.03 -1.36 -15.71
N GLU A 147 0.57 -0.22 -15.29
CA GLU A 147 -0.21 0.96 -14.92
C GLU A 147 -1.10 1.41 -16.07
N ARG A 148 -0.59 1.52 -17.30
CA ARG A 148 -1.42 1.95 -18.45
C ARG A 148 -2.67 1.08 -18.63
N THR A 149 -2.55 -0.23 -18.46
CA THR A 149 -3.67 -1.16 -18.67
C THR A 149 -4.67 -1.10 -17.52
N VAL A 150 -4.17 -1.11 -16.28
CA VAL A 150 -5.02 -1.18 -15.09
C VAL A 150 -5.65 0.18 -14.77
N MET A 151 -4.89 1.26 -14.90
CA MET A 151 -5.33 2.61 -14.53
C MET A 151 -6.43 3.15 -15.44
N LEU A 152 -6.47 2.77 -16.72
CA LEU A 152 -7.55 3.21 -17.62
C LEU A 152 -8.90 2.71 -17.10
N LYS A 153 -9.04 1.40 -16.88
CA LYS A 153 -10.26 0.80 -16.34
C LYS A 153 -10.57 1.26 -14.92
N ALA A 154 -9.55 1.37 -14.06
CA ALA A 154 -9.74 1.88 -12.70
C ALA A 154 -10.25 3.33 -12.70
N ARG A 155 -9.74 4.18 -13.60
CA ARG A 155 -10.18 5.56 -13.77
C ARG A 155 -11.62 5.64 -14.29
N GLU A 156 -11.96 4.85 -15.29
CA GLU A 156 -13.33 4.77 -15.82
C GLU A 156 -14.32 4.34 -14.74
N LEU A 157 -13.97 3.31 -13.96
CA LEU A 157 -14.77 2.85 -12.84
C LEU A 157 -14.93 3.94 -11.76
N MET A 158 -13.84 4.63 -11.39
CA MET A 158 -13.93 5.72 -10.40
C MET A 158 -14.72 6.92 -10.93
N ALA A 159 -14.64 7.26 -12.21
CA ALA A 159 -15.44 8.33 -12.78
C ALA A 159 -16.95 8.01 -12.73
N ASN A 160 -17.33 6.74 -12.92
CA ASN A 160 -18.71 6.29 -12.73
C ASN A 160 -19.10 6.31 -11.23
N TYR A 161 -18.20 5.87 -10.35
CA TYR A 161 -18.39 5.93 -8.90
C TYR A 161 -18.64 7.36 -8.41
N ASP A 162 -17.78 8.30 -8.78
CA ASP A 162 -17.85 9.70 -8.35
C ASP A 162 -19.11 10.39 -8.87
N ARG A 163 -19.53 10.09 -10.10
CA ARG A 163 -20.78 10.60 -10.68
C ARG A 163 -22.00 10.18 -9.87
N ARG A 164 -22.12 8.87 -9.60
CA ARG A 164 -23.24 8.32 -8.81
C ARG A 164 -23.19 8.79 -7.36
N TYR A 165 -22.00 8.93 -6.80
CA TYR A 165 -21.81 9.49 -5.46
C TYR A 165 -22.33 10.93 -5.38
N ALA A 166 -21.98 11.78 -6.36
CA ALA A 166 -22.46 13.16 -6.40
C ALA A 166 -23.99 13.28 -6.59
N GLU A 167 -24.61 12.40 -7.37
CA GLU A 167 -26.06 12.35 -7.55
C GLU A 167 -26.81 12.07 -6.23
N HIS A 168 -26.26 11.20 -5.37
CA HIS A 168 -26.87 10.84 -4.07
C HIS A 168 -26.47 11.78 -2.92
N MET A 169 -25.50 12.68 -3.13
CA MET A 169 -25.10 13.71 -2.17
C MET A 169 -25.89 15.01 -2.35
N GLN A 170 -26.73 15.12 -3.39
CA GLN A 170 -27.73 16.17 -3.43
C GLN A 170 -28.74 15.90 -2.30
N PRO A 171 -28.96 16.84 -1.36
CA PRO A 171 -29.96 16.64 -0.33
C PRO A 171 -31.28 16.32 -1.02
N THR A 172 -31.94 15.29 -0.52
CA THR A 172 -33.25 14.87 -1.00
C THR A 172 -34.21 16.06 -0.97
N VAL A 173 -35.27 16.06 -1.78
CA VAL A 173 -36.26 17.15 -1.75
C VAL A 173 -36.78 17.35 -0.31
N GLU A 174 -36.93 16.26 0.45
CA GLU A 174 -37.31 16.25 1.87
C GLU A 174 -36.26 16.90 2.79
N GLU A 175 -34.97 16.58 2.63
CA GLU A 175 -33.89 17.24 3.38
C GLU A 175 -33.71 18.72 2.99
N ARG A 176 -33.97 19.09 1.73
CA ARG A 176 -34.00 20.50 1.30
C ARG A 176 -35.15 21.26 1.94
N VAL A 177 -36.31 20.62 2.13
CA VAL A 177 -37.44 21.20 2.85
C VAL A 177 -37.09 21.40 4.33
N GLN A 178 -36.48 20.41 5.00
CA GLN A 178 -36.03 20.54 6.40
C GLN A 178 -34.92 21.58 6.59
N LEU A 179 -33.94 21.66 5.69
CA LEU A 179 -32.90 22.69 5.73
C LEU A 179 -33.46 24.08 5.42
N GLY A 180 -34.50 24.17 4.59
CA GLY A 180 -35.24 25.41 4.32
C GLY A 180 -36.00 25.94 5.53
N GLU A 181 -36.57 25.07 6.37
CA GLU A 181 -37.24 25.46 7.62
C GLU A 181 -36.25 25.97 8.68
N TYR A 182 -35.01 25.45 8.71
CA TYR A 182 -33.98 25.90 9.67
C TYR A 182 -33.33 27.25 9.29
N LEU A 183 -33.37 27.66 8.02
CA LEU A 183 -32.73 28.89 7.53
C LEU A 183 -33.63 30.15 7.62
N VAL A 184 -34.91 30.03 8.01
CA VAL A 184 -35.84 31.17 8.10
C VAL A 184 -35.88 31.84 9.50
N LEU A 185 -35.27 31.27 10.53
CA LEU A 185 -35.26 31.86 11.87
C LEU A 185 -33.91 32.52 12.21
N HIS A 186 -33.72 33.74 11.72
CA HIS A 186 -33.17 34.87 12.47
C HIS A 186 -33.07 36.12 11.57
N ARG A 187 -34.23 36.71 11.26
CA ARG A 187 -34.31 38.15 11.01
C ARG A 187 -35.04 38.78 12.19
N ARG A 188 -34.29 39.42 13.08
CA ARG A 188 -34.77 40.53 13.88
C ARG A 188 -34.13 41.79 13.33
#